data_AF-A0A0M8P8J3-F1
#
_entry.id   AF-A0A0M8P8J3-F1
#
_cell.length_a   1.000
_cell.length_b   1.000
_cell.length_c   1.000
_cell.angle_alpha   90.00
_cell.angle_beta   90.00
_cell.angle_gamma   90.00
#
_symmetry.space_group_name_H-M   'P 1'
#
loop_
_entity.id
_entity.type
_entity.pdbx_description
1 polymer ?
#
loop_
_entity_poly.entity_id
_entity_poly.type
_entity_poly.pdbx_seq_one_letter_code
_entity_poly.pdbx_strand_id
1 'polypeptide(L)'
;MVGVRNGRQALAFLSAINFLTGEVLISRYVNPSEKVLDWRYKFSGVTQAIMTRAVASGAAFRTWQEARDKLWEFMDDSTVLVGHSLQYDLEVLGISHAKVVDSAILTAETVYSSIPSTKPLTRNWGLKTLAKDFLGLNIQTSDCGHNALEDAYAARDVVIWCIRNPEDLKVWAEKAQLQEEQKLARSRQRYGKSKSKGKFPATQSTPIWEHDTVFDDDPEDIRWWDPAEEFEWSEGYDPWSD
;
A
#
# COMPACT_ATOMS: atom_id res chain seq x y z
N MET A 1 -6.01 -8.93 0.18
CA MET A 1 -5.53 -9.71 1.35
C MET A 1 -6.49 -9.54 2.53
N VAL A 2 -6.41 -10.41 3.54
CA VAL A 2 -7.20 -10.36 4.80
C VAL A 2 -6.29 -10.40 6.03
N GLY A 3 -6.77 -9.94 7.18
CA GLY A 3 -6.02 -9.90 8.44
C GLY A 3 -6.12 -11.20 9.25
N VAL A 4 -4.97 -11.69 9.72
CA VAL A 4 -4.83 -12.87 10.59
C VAL A 4 -4.13 -12.49 11.90
N ARG A 5 -3.81 -13.48 12.74
CA ARG A 5 -3.17 -13.26 14.06
C ARG A 5 -1.84 -12.49 13.95
N ASN A 6 -1.50 -11.77 15.02
CA ASN A 6 -0.24 -11.03 15.18
C ASN A 6 -0.02 -9.94 14.12
N GLY A 7 -1.10 -9.32 13.63
CA GLY A 7 -1.01 -8.23 12.64
C GLY A 7 -0.60 -8.69 11.23
N ARG A 8 -0.43 -10.00 11.00
CA ARG A 8 -0.06 -10.55 9.70
C ARG A 8 -1.24 -10.53 8.72
N GLN A 9 -0.91 -10.73 7.45
CA GLN A 9 -1.87 -10.77 6.35
C GLN A 9 -1.87 -12.17 5.72
N ALA A 10 -3.00 -12.54 5.13
CA ALA A 10 -3.14 -13.75 4.34
C ALA A 10 -3.79 -13.46 2.98
N LEU A 11 -3.41 -14.26 1.98
CA LEU A 11 -3.99 -14.20 0.64
C LEU A 11 -5.43 -14.72 0.67
N ALA A 12 -6.35 -13.95 0.08
CA ALA A 12 -7.77 -14.32 -0.02
C ALA A 12 -8.30 -14.30 -1.46
N PHE A 13 -7.61 -13.60 -2.36
CA PHE A 13 -7.93 -13.51 -3.77
C PHE A 13 -6.64 -13.20 -4.52
N LEU A 14 -6.46 -13.81 -5.69
CA LEU A 14 -5.33 -13.58 -6.58
C LEU A 14 -5.85 -13.24 -7.98
N SER A 15 -5.36 -12.15 -8.55
CA SER A 15 -5.52 -11.81 -9.96
C SER A 15 -4.16 -11.66 -10.63
N ALA A 16 -4.00 -12.26 -11.80
CA ALA A 16 -2.83 -12.11 -12.65
C ALA A 16 -3.27 -12.00 -14.10
N ILE A 17 -2.65 -11.08 -14.84
CA ILE A 17 -2.95 -10.82 -16.25
C ILE A 17 -1.66 -10.86 -17.07
N ASN A 18 -1.77 -11.21 -18.34
CA ASN A 18 -0.67 -11.05 -19.28
C ASN A 18 -0.48 -9.55 -19.58
N PHE A 19 0.74 -9.04 -19.37
CA PHE A 19 1.05 -7.63 -19.55
C PHE A 19 0.83 -7.12 -20.99
N LEU A 20 1.16 -7.92 -22.01
CA LEU A 20 1.11 -7.50 -23.40
C LEU A 20 -0.28 -7.66 -24.01
N THR A 21 -0.94 -8.78 -23.74
CA THR A 21 -2.25 -9.11 -24.35
C THR A 21 -3.42 -8.62 -23.52
N GLY A 22 -3.22 -8.43 -22.21
CA GLY A 22 -4.30 -8.17 -21.26
C GLY A 22 -5.15 -9.40 -20.94
N GLU A 23 -4.74 -10.60 -21.35
CA GLU A 23 -5.45 -11.83 -21.03
C GLU A 23 -5.44 -12.10 -19.52
N VAL A 24 -6.57 -12.55 -18.97
CA VAL A 24 -6.66 -12.96 -17.56
C VAL A 24 -6.09 -14.36 -17.41
N LEU A 25 -4.96 -14.47 -16.71
CA LEU A 25 -4.28 -15.74 -16.45
C LEU A 25 -4.86 -16.41 -15.20
N ILE A 26 -5.06 -15.63 -14.13
CA ILE A 26 -5.65 -16.07 -12.87
C ILE A 26 -6.60 -14.99 -12.38
N SER A 27 -7.78 -15.37 -11.92
CA SER A 27 -8.68 -14.51 -11.14
C SER A 27 -9.52 -15.42 -10.25
N ARG A 28 -9.06 -15.66 -9.02
CA ARG A 28 -9.63 -16.71 -8.17
C ARG A 28 -9.47 -16.43 -6.68
N TYR A 29 -10.43 -16.91 -5.90
CA TYR A 29 -10.34 -16.94 -4.45
C TYR A 29 -9.23 -17.87 -3.97
N VAL A 30 -8.67 -17.55 -2.80
CA VAL A 30 -7.68 -18.36 -2.10
C VAL A 30 -8.19 -18.56 -0.68
N ASN A 31 -8.40 -19.81 -0.28
CA ASN A 31 -8.84 -20.09 1.08
C ASN A 31 -7.68 -19.85 2.06
N PRO A 32 -7.79 -18.88 2.99
CA PRO A 32 -6.73 -18.61 3.95
C PRO A 32 -6.52 -19.83 4.85
N SER A 33 -5.29 -20.32 4.93
CA SER A 33 -4.95 -21.49 5.78
C SER A 33 -5.05 -21.18 7.27
N GLU A 34 -4.98 -19.91 7.64
CA GLU A 34 -5.07 -19.43 9.01
C GLU A 34 -6.45 -18.83 9.31
N LYS A 35 -6.82 -18.81 10.60
CA LYS A 35 -8.06 -18.17 11.04
C LYS A 35 -8.02 -16.66 10.73
N VAL A 36 -8.91 -16.23 9.84
CA VAL A 36 -9.14 -14.82 9.53
C VAL A 36 -9.78 -14.13 10.73
N LEU A 37 -9.16 -13.04 11.19
CA LEU A 37 -9.67 -12.19 12.27
C LEU A 37 -10.39 -10.96 11.71
N ASP A 38 -9.93 -10.46 10.57
CA ASP A 38 -10.49 -9.31 9.89
C ASP A 38 -10.50 -9.53 8.39
N TRP A 39 -11.68 -9.53 7.77
CA TRP A 39 -11.83 -9.71 6.33
C TRP A 39 -11.49 -8.46 5.53
N ARG A 40 -11.37 -7.29 6.17
CA ARG A 40 -11.04 -6.01 5.52
C ARG A 40 -11.93 -5.73 4.31
N TYR A 41 -13.24 -5.97 4.43
CA TYR A 41 -14.16 -6.00 3.29
C TYR A 41 -14.08 -4.76 2.38
N LYS A 42 -13.95 -3.57 2.98
CA LYS A 42 -13.78 -2.29 2.24
C LYS A 42 -12.57 -2.27 1.30
N PHE A 43 -11.55 -3.09 1.56
CA PHE A 43 -10.35 -3.19 0.74
C PHE A 43 -10.30 -4.51 -0.05
N SER A 44 -10.70 -5.62 0.57
CA SER A 44 -10.56 -6.95 -0.03
C SER A 44 -11.71 -7.34 -0.95
N GLY A 45 -12.91 -6.79 -0.73
CA GLY A 45 -14.16 -7.25 -1.35
C GLY A 45 -14.57 -8.67 -0.97
N VAL A 46 -13.91 -9.30 0.00
CA VAL A 46 -14.16 -10.69 0.42
C VAL A 46 -14.84 -10.69 1.80
N THR A 47 -15.88 -11.51 1.94
CA THR A 47 -16.49 -11.84 3.24
C THR A 47 -16.33 -13.33 3.52
N GLN A 48 -16.48 -13.71 4.79
CA GLN A 48 -16.49 -15.13 5.18
C GLN A 48 -17.53 -15.93 4.39
N ALA A 49 -18.74 -15.39 4.22
CA ALA A 49 -19.81 -16.07 3.49
C ALA A 49 -19.46 -16.27 1.99
N ILE A 50 -18.81 -15.28 1.37
CA ILE A 50 -18.31 -15.40 -0.01
C ILE A 50 -17.25 -16.50 -0.08
N MET A 51 -16.26 -16.48 0.81
CA MET A 51 -15.19 -17.49 0.82
C MET A 51 -15.73 -18.90 1.04
N THR A 52 -16.65 -19.10 1.99
CA THR A 52 -17.28 -20.40 2.23
C THR A 52 -17.99 -20.92 0.98
N ARG A 53 -18.73 -20.07 0.28
CA ARG A 53 -19.37 -20.46 -0.99
C ARG A 53 -18.36 -20.79 -2.07
N ALA A 54 -17.29 -20.00 -2.19
CA ALA A 54 -16.22 -20.23 -3.17
C ALA A 54 -15.48 -21.54 -2.92
N VAL A 55 -15.24 -21.90 -1.66
CA VAL A 55 -14.66 -23.20 -1.28
C VAL A 55 -15.62 -24.33 -1.64
N ALA A 56 -16.90 -24.21 -1.29
CA ALA A 56 -17.90 -25.24 -1.55
C ALA A 56 -18.15 -25.49 -3.05
N SER A 57 -18.08 -24.45 -3.88
CA SER A 57 -18.24 -24.56 -5.34
C SER A 57 -16.96 -24.95 -6.07
N GLY A 58 -15.83 -25.07 -5.37
CA GLY A 58 -14.52 -25.28 -5.99
C GLY A 58 -13.99 -24.04 -6.73
N ALA A 59 -14.54 -22.85 -6.49
CA ALA A 59 -14.05 -21.58 -7.05
C ALA A 59 -12.87 -20.99 -6.27
N ALA A 60 -12.36 -21.64 -5.23
CA ALA A 60 -11.18 -21.21 -4.47
C ALA A 60 -10.03 -22.22 -4.57
N PHE A 61 -8.79 -21.73 -4.62
CA PHE A 61 -7.62 -22.54 -4.28
C PHE A 61 -7.68 -22.91 -2.79
N ARG A 62 -7.21 -24.11 -2.44
CA ARG A 62 -7.29 -24.63 -1.07
C ARG A 62 -6.33 -23.93 -0.12
N THR A 63 -5.18 -23.48 -0.65
CA THR A 63 -4.15 -22.77 0.09
C THR A 63 -3.45 -21.73 -0.78
N TRP A 64 -2.65 -20.86 -0.15
CA TRP A 64 -1.82 -19.89 -0.87
C TRP A 64 -0.69 -20.57 -1.66
N GLN A 65 -0.18 -21.72 -1.21
CA GLN A 65 0.81 -22.49 -1.96
C GLN A 65 0.23 -22.99 -3.29
N GLU A 66 -1.01 -23.50 -3.30
CA GLU A 66 -1.66 -23.91 -4.55
C GLU A 66 -1.85 -22.74 -5.51
N ALA A 67 -2.21 -21.56 -4.98
CA ALA A 67 -2.31 -20.34 -5.79
C ALA A 67 -0.95 -19.93 -6.37
N ARG A 68 0.14 -20.04 -5.59
CA ARG A 68 1.51 -19.79 -6.05
C ARG A 68 1.95 -20.81 -7.10
N ASP A 69 1.72 -22.09 -6.88
CA ASP A 69 2.09 -23.14 -7.82
C ASP A 69 1.41 -22.90 -9.17
N LYS A 70 0.16 -22.44 -9.14
CA LYS A 70 -0.57 -22.01 -10.34
C LYS A 70 -0.02 -20.76 -10.98
N LEU A 71 0.47 -19.80 -10.19
CA LEU A 71 1.14 -18.62 -10.74
C LEU A 71 2.44 -19.01 -11.45
N TRP A 72 3.22 -19.94 -10.92
CA TRP A 72 4.46 -20.45 -11.52
C TRP A 72 4.27 -21.17 -12.86
N GLU A 73 3.05 -21.60 -13.21
CA GLU A 73 2.76 -22.10 -14.56
C GLU A 73 2.88 -20.99 -15.64
N PHE A 74 2.85 -19.72 -15.23
CA PHE A 74 2.90 -18.56 -16.12
C PHE A 74 4.14 -17.69 -15.95
N MET A 75 5.00 -17.97 -14.97
CA MET A 75 6.18 -17.15 -14.70
C MET A 75 7.38 -18.00 -14.25
N ASP A 76 8.56 -17.49 -14.56
CA ASP A 76 9.85 -18.00 -14.15
C ASP A 76 10.75 -16.87 -13.63
N ASP A 77 12.02 -17.17 -13.35
CA ASP A 77 13.02 -16.18 -12.92
C ASP A 77 13.34 -15.14 -14.00
N SER A 78 13.04 -15.44 -15.26
CA SER A 78 13.26 -14.56 -16.39
C SER A 78 12.13 -13.55 -16.60
N THR A 79 10.93 -13.87 -16.12
CA THR A 79 9.69 -13.11 -16.25
C THR A 79 9.76 -11.79 -15.47
N VAL A 80 9.20 -10.71 -16.01
CA VAL A 80 9.10 -9.43 -15.30
C VAL A 80 7.72 -9.31 -14.67
N LEU A 81 7.66 -9.13 -13.35
CA LEU A 81 6.40 -8.86 -12.66
C LEU A 81 6.11 -7.36 -12.66
N VAL A 82 4.86 -7.01 -12.97
CA VAL A 82 4.40 -5.62 -13.00
C VAL A 82 3.23 -5.47 -12.04
N GLY A 83 3.24 -4.44 -11.21
CA GLY A 83 2.17 -4.21 -10.23
C GLY A 83 2.33 -2.92 -9.45
N HIS A 84 1.69 -2.86 -8.28
CA HIS A 84 1.70 -1.70 -7.41
C HIS A 84 1.87 -2.11 -5.96
N SER A 85 2.96 -1.69 -5.33
CA SER A 85 3.37 -2.16 -3.99
C SER A 85 3.41 -3.70 -3.87
N LEU A 86 3.97 -4.36 -4.87
CA LEU A 86 4.02 -5.82 -5.02
C LEU A 86 4.71 -6.54 -3.85
N GLN A 87 5.52 -5.85 -3.05
CA GLN A 87 6.15 -6.45 -1.87
C GLN A 87 5.13 -7.12 -0.93
N TYR A 88 3.94 -6.53 -0.78
CA TYR A 88 2.90 -7.11 0.06
C TYR A 88 2.29 -8.38 -0.54
N ASP A 89 2.09 -8.40 -1.86
CA ASP A 89 1.55 -9.56 -2.57
C ASP A 89 2.56 -10.71 -2.61
N LEU A 90 3.83 -10.39 -2.88
CA LEU A 90 4.91 -11.37 -2.91
C LEU A 90 5.21 -11.95 -1.51
N GLU A 91 5.08 -11.15 -0.45
CA GLU A 91 5.22 -11.61 0.93
C GLU A 91 4.17 -12.68 1.26
N VAL A 92 2.88 -12.42 0.99
CA VAL A 92 1.81 -13.39 1.31
C VAL A 92 1.82 -14.62 0.40
N LEU A 93 2.42 -14.51 -0.79
CA LEU A 93 2.70 -15.64 -1.66
C LEU A 93 4.00 -16.36 -1.28
N GLY A 94 4.84 -15.81 -0.40
CA GLY A 94 6.15 -16.37 -0.10
C GLY A 94 7.05 -16.48 -1.33
N ILE A 95 7.07 -15.44 -2.17
CA ILE A 95 7.88 -15.35 -3.39
C ILE A 95 8.95 -14.28 -3.20
N SER A 96 10.18 -14.59 -3.62
CA SER A 96 11.24 -13.61 -3.82
C SER A 96 11.56 -13.55 -5.31
N HIS A 97 11.43 -12.39 -5.93
CA HIS A 97 11.59 -12.23 -7.37
C HIS A 97 12.41 -10.98 -7.69
N ALA A 98 13.45 -11.12 -8.51
CA ALA A 98 14.41 -10.05 -8.77
C ALA A 98 13.95 -9.06 -9.86
N LYS A 99 13.08 -9.50 -10.78
CA LYS A 99 12.65 -8.71 -11.94
C LYS A 99 11.26 -8.15 -11.72
N VAL A 100 11.19 -6.97 -11.10
CA VAL A 100 9.93 -6.31 -10.76
C VAL A 100 9.92 -4.89 -11.31
N VAL A 101 8.79 -4.49 -11.91
CA VAL A 101 8.46 -3.10 -12.21
C VAL A 101 7.26 -2.72 -11.35
N ASP A 102 7.52 -1.96 -10.29
CA ASP A 102 6.49 -1.50 -9.38
C ASP A 102 6.13 -0.04 -9.68
N SER A 103 4.85 0.22 -9.97
CA SER A 103 4.38 1.57 -10.28
C SER A 103 4.54 2.57 -9.12
N ALA A 104 4.45 2.12 -7.86
CA ALA A 104 4.67 2.97 -6.70
C ALA A 104 6.15 3.41 -6.60
N ILE A 105 7.07 2.45 -6.79
CA ILE A 105 8.52 2.72 -6.77
C ILE A 105 8.91 3.57 -7.98
N LEU A 106 8.49 3.20 -9.19
CA LEU A 106 8.80 3.90 -10.44
C LEU A 106 8.43 5.39 -10.36
N THR A 107 7.23 5.69 -9.88
CA THR A 107 6.77 7.07 -9.75
C THR A 107 7.52 7.80 -8.66
N ALA A 108 7.74 7.18 -7.50
CA ALA A 108 8.46 7.80 -6.40
C ALA A 108 9.94 8.07 -6.69
N GLU A 109 10.64 7.16 -7.36
CA GLU A 109 12.02 7.40 -7.83
C GLU A 109 12.08 8.53 -8.86
N THR A 110 11.03 8.71 -9.66
CA THR A 110 10.95 9.85 -10.58
C THR A 110 10.82 11.17 -9.81
N VAL A 111 9.94 11.22 -8.80
CA VAL A 111 9.77 12.43 -7.96
C VAL A 111 11.03 12.72 -7.15
N TYR A 112 11.65 11.70 -6.58
CA TYR A 112 12.82 11.83 -5.72
C TYR A 112 14.10 11.40 -6.42
N SER A 113 14.28 11.80 -7.68
CA SER A 113 15.42 11.41 -8.52
C SER A 113 16.80 11.79 -7.97
N SER A 114 16.85 12.74 -7.03
CA SER A 114 18.07 13.15 -6.31
C SER A 114 18.41 12.27 -5.10
N ILE A 115 17.48 11.42 -4.65
CA ILE A 115 17.69 10.49 -3.53
C ILE A 115 18.29 9.19 -4.10
N PRO A 116 19.44 8.73 -3.58
CA PRO A 116 20.00 7.43 -3.99
C PRO A 116 19.01 6.31 -3.70
N SER A 117 18.92 5.32 -4.59
CA SER A 117 18.03 4.15 -4.45
C SER A 117 18.29 3.31 -3.20
N THR A 118 19.44 3.49 -2.55
CA THR A 118 19.77 2.84 -1.27
C THR A 118 19.10 3.48 -0.06
N LYS A 119 18.52 4.67 -0.21
CA LYS A 119 17.79 5.36 0.84
C LYS A 119 16.29 5.13 0.70
N PRO A 120 15.55 5.07 1.82
CA PRO A 120 14.11 4.94 1.77
C PRO A 120 13.50 6.14 1.03
N LEU A 121 12.58 5.84 0.12
CA LEU A 121 11.74 6.85 -0.51
C LEU A 121 10.85 7.48 0.57
N THR A 122 10.69 8.79 0.52
CA THR A 122 9.94 9.54 1.53
C THR A 122 8.44 9.34 1.42
N ARG A 123 7.95 9.11 0.19
CA ARG A 123 6.52 8.91 -0.09
C ARG A 123 6.33 8.08 -1.36
N ASN A 124 5.28 7.27 -1.35
CA ASN A 124 4.70 6.65 -2.52
C ASN A 124 3.31 7.24 -2.82
N TRP A 125 2.90 7.21 -4.07
CA TRP A 125 1.55 7.60 -4.50
C TRP A 125 0.70 6.34 -4.67
N GLY A 126 -0.53 6.36 -4.13
CA GLY A 126 -1.45 5.22 -4.25
C GLY A 126 -1.92 5.01 -5.69
N LEU A 127 -2.24 3.76 -6.03
CA LEU A 127 -2.69 3.37 -7.37
C LEU A 127 -3.90 4.18 -7.84
N LYS A 128 -4.85 4.49 -6.94
CA LYS A 128 -6.03 5.29 -7.25
C LYS A 128 -5.67 6.70 -7.72
N THR A 129 -4.71 7.33 -7.04
CA THR A 129 -4.19 8.66 -7.41
C THR A 129 -3.48 8.60 -8.76
N LEU A 130 -2.60 7.62 -8.96
CA LEU A 130 -1.87 7.46 -10.23
C LEU A 130 -2.80 7.16 -11.42
N ALA A 131 -3.79 6.27 -11.24
CA ALA A 131 -4.77 5.94 -12.28
C ALA A 131 -5.60 7.17 -12.67
N LYS A 132 -5.96 8.01 -11.70
CA LYS A 132 -6.67 9.26 -11.96
C LYS A 132 -5.79 10.27 -12.70
N ASP A 133 -4.58 10.50 -12.23
CA ASP A 133 -3.69 11.52 -12.77
C ASP A 133 -3.19 11.17 -14.19
N PHE A 134 -2.86 9.90 -14.43
CA PHE A 134 -2.24 9.47 -15.70
C PHE A 134 -3.25 8.99 -16.72
N LEU A 135 -4.30 8.28 -16.27
CA LEU A 135 -5.25 7.61 -17.16
C LEU A 135 -6.61 8.32 -17.18
N GLY A 136 -6.86 9.27 -16.27
CA GLY A 136 -8.18 9.88 -16.08
C GLY A 136 -9.23 8.92 -15.53
N LEU A 137 -8.79 7.79 -14.94
CA LEU A 137 -9.67 6.73 -14.46
C LEU A 137 -9.91 6.85 -12.95
N ASN A 138 -11.19 6.78 -12.55
CA ASN A 138 -11.55 6.63 -11.14
C ASN A 138 -11.76 5.13 -10.88
N ILE A 139 -10.77 4.48 -10.27
CA ILE A 139 -10.84 3.07 -9.86
C ILE A 139 -11.32 2.95 -8.41
N GLN A 140 -11.70 1.73 -8.01
CA GLN A 140 -12.09 1.42 -6.63
C GLN A 140 -13.25 2.32 -6.14
N THR A 141 -14.23 2.56 -7.02
CA THR A 141 -15.41 3.40 -6.73
C THR A 141 -16.58 2.61 -6.16
N SER A 142 -16.44 1.29 -6.02
CA SER A 142 -17.51 0.41 -5.55
C SER A 142 -17.58 0.40 -4.02
N ASP A 143 -18.79 0.31 -3.47
CA ASP A 143 -19.01 0.10 -2.03
C ASP A 143 -18.70 -1.35 -1.58
N CYS A 144 -18.42 -2.23 -2.54
CA CYS A 144 -18.21 -3.66 -2.31
C CYS A 144 -16.73 -4.05 -2.13
N GLY A 145 -15.88 -3.07 -1.80
CA GLY A 145 -14.44 -3.25 -1.71
C GLY A 145 -13.73 -3.14 -3.05
N HIS A 146 -12.41 -3.35 -3.05
CA HIS A 146 -11.60 -3.23 -4.26
C HIS A 146 -11.69 -4.52 -5.09
N ASN A 147 -11.53 -4.37 -6.40
CA ASN A 147 -11.46 -5.49 -7.32
C ASN A 147 -10.00 -5.71 -7.74
N ALA A 148 -9.42 -6.83 -7.30
CA ALA A 148 -8.02 -7.16 -7.60
C ALA A 148 -7.72 -7.22 -9.12
N LEU A 149 -8.70 -7.56 -9.95
CA LEU A 149 -8.52 -7.57 -11.41
C LEU A 149 -8.50 -6.15 -11.98
N GLU A 150 -9.36 -5.26 -11.47
CA GLU A 150 -9.33 -3.83 -11.81
C GLU A 150 -7.96 -3.23 -11.43
N ASP A 151 -7.48 -3.52 -10.21
CA ASP A 151 -6.20 -3.04 -9.72
C ASP A 151 -5.03 -3.56 -10.58
N ALA A 152 -5.06 -4.83 -11.01
CA ALA A 152 -4.05 -5.40 -11.90
C ALA A 152 -4.00 -4.69 -13.26
N TYR A 153 -5.16 -4.40 -13.87
CA TYR A 153 -5.23 -3.63 -15.11
C TYR A 153 -4.75 -2.19 -14.92
N ALA A 154 -5.19 -1.53 -13.85
CA ALA A 154 -4.80 -0.15 -13.56
C ALA A 154 -3.28 -0.03 -13.35
N ALA A 155 -2.68 -0.96 -12.59
CA ALA A 155 -1.23 -0.96 -12.37
C ALA A 155 -0.45 -1.17 -13.68
N ARG A 156 -0.91 -2.11 -14.54
CA ARG A 156 -0.36 -2.32 -15.88
C ARG A 156 -0.40 -1.03 -16.71
N ASP A 157 -1.57 -0.40 -16.77
CA ASP A 157 -1.80 0.75 -17.65
C ASP A 157 -1.07 2.00 -17.15
N VAL A 158 -0.94 2.19 -15.84
CA VAL A 158 -0.07 3.22 -15.24
C VAL A 158 1.38 3.03 -15.69
N VAL A 159 1.92 1.81 -15.63
CA VAL A 159 3.31 1.53 -16.07
C VAL A 159 3.47 1.76 -17.57
N ILE A 160 2.50 1.32 -18.40
CA ILE A 160 2.51 1.58 -19.85
C ILE A 160 2.50 3.08 -20.13
N TRP A 161 1.69 3.85 -19.39
CA TRP A 161 1.63 5.30 -19.53
C TRP A 161 2.97 5.95 -19.21
N CYS A 162 3.62 5.55 -18.11
CA CYS A 162 4.95 6.04 -17.73
C CYS A 162 6.00 5.77 -18.82
N ILE A 163 5.98 4.58 -19.43
CA ILE A 163 6.91 4.19 -20.50
C ILE A 163 6.67 5.02 -21.77
N ARG A 164 5.40 5.28 -22.11
CA ARG A 164 5.03 5.99 -23.34
C ARG A 164 5.19 7.51 -23.24
N ASN A 165 5.08 8.08 -22.04
CA ASN A 165 5.04 9.53 -21.81
C ASN A 165 6.11 9.98 -20.80
N PRO A 166 7.42 9.76 -21.06
CA PRO A 166 8.47 10.06 -20.09
C PRO A 166 8.60 11.55 -19.75
N GLU A 167 8.30 12.45 -20.70
CA GLU A 167 8.34 13.90 -20.43
C GLU A 167 7.15 14.37 -19.58
N ASP A 168 5.94 13.84 -19.85
CA ASP A 168 4.77 14.14 -19.02
C ASP A 168 4.93 13.59 -17.59
N LEU A 169 5.56 12.42 -17.46
CA LEU A 169 5.91 11.84 -16.16
C LEU A 169 6.86 12.77 -15.38
N LYS A 170 7.88 13.35 -16.01
CA LYS A 170 8.77 14.34 -15.37
C LYS A 170 8.00 15.59 -14.93
N VAL A 171 7.15 16.13 -15.80
CA VAL A 171 6.33 17.31 -15.48
C VAL A 171 5.38 17.03 -14.32
N TRP A 172 4.77 15.83 -14.27
CA TRP A 172 3.98 15.42 -13.12
C TRP A 172 4.83 15.30 -11.86
N ALA A 173 6.02 14.71 -11.96
CA ALA A 173 6.91 14.50 -10.83
C ALA A 173 7.36 15.81 -10.18
N GLU A 174 7.73 16.82 -10.96
CA GLU A 174 8.07 18.16 -10.47
C GLU A 174 6.89 18.80 -9.70
N LYS A 175 5.67 18.65 -10.22
CA LYS A 175 4.46 19.15 -9.54
C LYS A 175 4.21 18.40 -8.24
N ALA A 176 4.35 17.08 -8.25
CA ALA A 176 4.16 16.24 -7.08
C ALA A 176 5.19 16.57 -5.98
N GLN A 177 6.46 16.77 -6.35
CA GLN A 177 7.51 17.21 -5.43
C GLN A 177 7.16 18.54 -4.77
N LEU A 178 6.77 19.54 -5.57
CA LEU A 178 6.39 20.86 -5.06
C LEU A 178 5.19 20.78 -4.09
N GLN A 179 4.20 19.94 -4.39
CA GLN A 179 3.06 19.73 -3.51
C GLN A 179 3.47 19.15 -2.16
N GLU A 180 4.38 18.18 -2.12
CA GLU A 180 4.86 17.60 -0.86
C GLU A 180 5.68 18.61 -0.05
N GLU A 181 6.54 19.42 -0.69
CA GLU A 181 7.26 20.51 -0.02
C GLU A 181 6.30 21.53 0.60
N GLN A 182 5.24 21.90 -0.12
CA GLN A 182 4.20 22.79 0.40
C GLN A 182 3.44 22.19 1.58
N LYS A 183 3.10 20.89 1.53
CA LYS A 183 2.46 20.18 2.66
C LYS A 183 3.36 20.18 3.88
N LEU A 184 4.65 19.88 3.72
CA LEU A 184 5.66 19.91 4.78
C LEU A 184 5.86 21.31 5.37
N ALA A 185 5.86 22.35 4.54
CA ALA A 185 5.93 23.73 5.01
C ALA A 185 4.69 24.11 5.84
N ARG A 186 3.49 23.71 5.39
CA ARG A 186 2.23 23.94 6.10
C ARG A 186 2.18 23.21 7.45
N SER A 187 2.65 21.97 7.51
CA SER A 187 2.68 21.20 8.77
C SER A 187 3.64 21.84 9.79
N ARG A 188 4.84 22.25 9.36
CA ARG A 188 5.82 22.98 10.20
C ARG A 188 5.26 24.30 10.75
N GLN A 189 4.53 25.06 9.93
CA GLN A 189 3.90 26.31 10.38
C GLN A 189 2.80 26.08 11.44
N ARG A 190 2.01 25.01 11.31
CA ARG A 190 1.00 24.64 12.29
C ARG A 190 1.64 24.24 13.64
N TYR A 191 2.69 23.42 13.60
CA TYR A 191 3.40 23.00 14.81
C TYR A 191 4.08 24.18 15.52
N GLY A 192 4.72 25.09 14.79
CA GLY A 192 5.32 26.31 15.34
C GLY A 192 4.31 27.26 16.01
N LYS A 193 3.11 27.41 15.43
CA LYS A 193 2.01 28.20 16.02
C LYS A 193 1.43 27.58 17.28
N SER A 194 1.40 26.24 17.36
CA SER A 194 0.95 25.51 18.56
C SER A 194 1.90 25.75 19.74
N LYS A 195 3.22 25.66 19.53
CA LYS A 195 4.24 25.99 20.54
C LYS A 195 4.19 27.45 20.99
N SER A 196 3.87 28.41 20.12
CA SER A 196 3.76 29.83 20.51
C SER A 196 2.50 30.18 21.31
N LYS A 197 1.45 29.34 21.27
CA LYS A 197 0.19 29.56 22.00
C LYS A 197 0.14 28.84 23.36
N GLY A 198 1.07 27.94 23.65
CA GLY A 198 1.22 27.28 24.96
C GLY A 198 1.91 28.15 26.02
N LYS A 199 1.32 29.28 26.40
CA LYS A 199 1.59 29.90 27.72
C LYS A 199 0.48 29.43 28.66
N PHE A 200 0.81 28.48 29.54
CA PHE A 200 -0.11 27.96 30.56
C PHE A 200 -0.63 29.10 31.47
N PRO A 201 -1.95 29.19 31.73
CA PRO A 201 -2.39 29.75 32.99
C PRO A 201 -2.18 28.71 34.10
N ALA A 202 -1.69 29.18 35.24
CA ALA A 202 -1.62 28.37 36.45
C ALA A 202 -3.03 27.94 36.91
N THR A 203 -3.03 26.91 37.76
CA THR A 203 -4.12 26.38 38.63
C THR A 203 -5.12 25.37 38.06
N GLN A 204 -4.95 24.14 38.56
CA GLN A 204 -5.91 23.13 39.02
C GLN A 204 -7.28 23.03 38.33
N SER A 205 -7.51 21.92 37.63
CA SER A 205 -8.55 20.91 37.94
C SER A 205 -8.62 19.88 36.81
N THR A 206 -8.76 18.61 37.15
CA THR A 206 -9.09 17.52 36.21
C THR A 206 -10.56 17.58 35.84
N PRO A 207 -10.90 17.42 34.55
CA PRO A 207 -12.12 16.70 34.19
C PRO A 207 -11.90 15.65 33.09
N ILE A 208 -12.31 14.42 33.44
CA ILE A 208 -13.16 13.49 32.70
C ILE A 208 -13.04 13.51 31.16
N TRP A 209 -12.58 12.37 30.62
CA TRP A 209 -12.53 12.06 29.20
C TRP A 209 -13.93 11.77 28.65
N GLU A 210 -14.52 12.73 27.95
CA GLU A 210 -15.63 12.47 27.02
C GLU A 210 -15.08 12.26 25.61
N HIS A 211 -15.61 11.22 24.97
CA HIS A 211 -15.10 10.60 23.75
C HIS A 211 -15.83 11.21 22.54
N ASP A 212 -15.39 12.38 22.07
CA ASP A 212 -15.92 12.97 20.83
C ASP A 212 -15.09 12.55 19.62
N THR A 213 -15.57 11.52 18.93
CA THR A 213 -15.10 11.11 17.61
C THR A 213 -15.71 12.01 16.54
N VAL A 214 -14.98 13.05 16.15
CA VAL A 214 -15.15 13.66 14.83
C VAL A 214 -14.15 12.96 13.91
N PHE A 215 -14.66 11.96 13.19
CA PHE A 215 -13.96 11.23 12.14
C PHE A 215 -13.86 12.14 10.93
N ASP A 216 -12.69 12.73 10.70
CA ASP A 216 -12.35 13.38 9.42
C ASP A 216 -11.82 12.28 8.50
N ASP A 217 -12.60 11.95 7.47
CA ASP A 217 -12.28 10.95 6.45
C ASP A 217 -11.19 11.48 5.50
N ASP A 218 -9.94 11.09 5.76
CA ASP A 218 -8.88 11.05 4.73
C ASP A 218 -7.91 9.88 5.02
N PRO A 219 -8.17 8.66 4.52
CA PRO A 219 -7.31 7.51 4.79
C PRO A 219 -6.22 7.38 3.72
N GLU A 220 -5.34 8.38 3.58
CA GLU A 220 -4.06 8.25 2.88
C GLU A 220 -2.88 8.84 3.69
N ASP A 221 -2.87 8.61 5.00
CA ASP A 221 -1.75 8.98 5.87
C ASP A 221 -1.32 7.80 6.74
N ILE A 222 -0.93 6.69 6.11
CA ILE A 222 -0.12 5.68 6.79
C ILE A 222 1.34 6.16 6.74
N ARG A 223 1.69 7.07 7.66
CA ARG A 223 3.07 7.45 7.94
C ARG A 223 3.77 6.29 8.64
N TRP A 224 4.66 5.60 7.92
CA TRP A 224 5.66 4.76 8.56
C TRP A 224 6.90 5.62 8.81
N TRP A 225 7.22 5.77 10.10
CA TRP A 225 8.38 6.46 10.72
C TRP A 225 8.19 7.93 11.09
N ASP A 226 7.74 8.13 12.34
CA ASP A 226 8.42 9.00 13.30
C ASP A 226 8.39 8.27 14.65
N PRO A 227 9.53 7.76 15.13
CA PRO A 227 9.95 8.23 16.43
C PRO A 227 11.48 8.44 16.45
N ALA A 228 11.92 9.62 16.07
CA ALA A 228 13.19 10.14 16.54
C ALA A 228 12.90 11.35 17.43
N GLU A 229 13.38 11.29 18.66
CA GLU A 229 13.38 12.35 19.69
C GLU A 229 12.14 12.46 20.60
N GLU A 230 11.83 11.42 21.38
CA GLU A 230 11.31 11.62 22.76
C GLU A 230 11.51 10.40 23.65
N PHE A 231 12.75 9.91 23.80
CA PHE A 231 13.14 9.20 25.02
C PHE A 231 14.58 9.57 25.31
N GLU A 232 14.80 10.23 26.45
CA GLU A 232 16.10 10.32 27.08
C GLU A 232 16.61 8.88 27.29
N TRP A 233 17.48 8.42 26.39
CA TRP A 233 18.27 7.23 26.64
C TRP A 233 19.19 7.56 27.81
N SER A 234 18.95 6.94 28.97
CA SER A 234 19.95 6.89 30.02
C SER A 234 21.23 6.30 29.42
N GLU A 235 22.33 7.04 29.52
CA GLU A 235 23.65 6.61 29.05
C GLU A 235 23.95 5.16 29.49
N GLY A 236 24.35 4.30 28.54
CA GLY A 236 25.10 3.08 28.86
C GLY A 236 24.53 1.72 28.45
N TYR A 237 23.72 1.59 27.40
CA TYR A 237 23.38 0.27 26.85
C TYR A 237 23.93 0.07 25.43
N ASP A 238 24.96 -0.77 25.29
CA ASP A 238 25.51 -1.26 24.02
C ASP A 238 25.01 -2.70 23.77
N PRO A 239 24.14 -2.93 22.78
CA PRO A 239 23.54 -4.24 22.51
C PRO A 239 24.48 -5.23 21.79
N TRP A 240 25.78 -4.93 21.69
CA TRP A 240 26.79 -5.84 21.08
C TRP A 240 27.91 -6.26 22.05
N SER A 241 27.72 -6.11 23.36
CA SER A 241 28.59 -6.74 24.34
C SER A 241 28.04 -8.13 24.73
N ASP A 242 28.79 -9.13 24.26
CA ASP A 242 28.74 -10.59 24.48
C ASP A 242 27.60 -11.41 23.84
#